data_AF-A0A529HU87-F1
#
_entry.id   AF-A0A529HU87-F1
#
_cell.length_a   1.000
_cell.length_b   1.000
_cell.length_c   1.000
_cell.angle_alpha   90.00
_cell.angle_beta   90.00
_cell.angle_gamma   90.00
#
_symmetry.space_group_name_H-M   'P 1'
#
loop_
_entity.id
_entity.type
_entity.pdbx_description
1 polymer ?
#
loop_
_entity_poly.entity_id
_entity_poly.type
_entity_poly.pdbx_seq_one_letter_code
_entity_poly.pdbx_strand_id
1 'polypeptide(L)'
;ESSGPEGVRDAIELLGADRIDHGVRAIEEPALVDLLAQRRIPLGVCPISNIALGVYPSLAEHPIDALRKAGVPVSINTDDPALLGTTLEASYAACAETFAWDSETIRQLAATSVHASYADPAVKARILADLTAWQG
;
A
#
# COMPACT_ATOMS: atom_id res chain seq x y z
N GLU A 1 -10.77 -5.68 2.13
CA GLU A 1 -9.58 -6.54 2.27
C GLU A 1 -9.82 -8.03 2.02
N SER A 2 -10.98 -8.59 2.39
CA SER A 2 -11.26 -10.03 2.33
C SER A 2 -11.77 -10.54 0.99
N SER A 3 -12.41 -9.67 0.18
CA SER A 3 -12.82 -9.98 -1.19
C SER A 3 -11.61 -10.39 -2.05
N GLY A 4 -11.83 -11.28 -3.01
CA GLY A 4 -10.81 -11.65 -3.97
C GLY A 4 -10.59 -10.57 -5.04
N PRO A 5 -9.84 -10.90 -6.11
CA PRO A 5 -9.61 -10.00 -7.25
C PRO A 5 -10.88 -9.34 -7.81
N GLU A 6 -12.00 -10.07 -7.81
CA GLU A 6 -13.29 -9.58 -8.30
C GLU A 6 -13.77 -8.33 -7.57
N GLY A 7 -13.61 -8.26 -6.24
CA GLY A 7 -14.03 -7.09 -5.47
C GLY A 7 -13.20 -5.84 -5.79
N VAL A 8 -11.90 -6.04 -6.07
CA VAL A 8 -11.01 -4.96 -6.52
C VAL A 8 -11.39 -4.51 -7.92
N ARG A 9 -11.65 -5.44 -8.84
CA ARG A 9 -12.10 -5.14 -10.21
C ARG A 9 -13.41 -4.36 -10.22
N ASP A 10 -14.41 -4.84 -9.48
CA ASP A 10 -15.73 -4.20 -9.40
C ASP A 10 -15.62 -2.79 -8.83
N ALA A 11 -14.80 -2.58 -7.79
CA ALA A 11 -14.55 -1.24 -7.25
C ALA A 11 -13.98 -0.29 -8.32
N ILE A 12 -13.05 -0.77 -9.16
CA ILE A 12 -12.42 0.05 -10.20
C ILE A 12 -13.36 0.28 -11.39
N GLU A 13 -13.99 -0.77 -11.91
CA GLU A 13 -14.72 -0.76 -13.18
C GLU A 13 -16.17 -0.32 -13.02
N LEU A 14 -16.83 -0.69 -11.92
CA LEU A 14 -18.24 -0.40 -11.68
C LEU A 14 -18.43 0.86 -10.82
N LEU A 15 -17.58 1.06 -9.81
CA LEU A 15 -17.69 2.20 -8.88
C LEU A 15 -16.77 3.37 -9.26
N GLY A 16 -15.83 3.16 -10.18
CA GLY A 16 -14.89 4.19 -10.61
C GLY A 16 -13.86 4.56 -9.53
N ALA A 17 -13.55 3.65 -8.61
CA ALA A 17 -12.58 3.89 -7.56
C ALA A 17 -11.19 4.23 -8.14
N ASP A 18 -10.60 5.31 -7.64
CA ASP A 18 -9.28 5.82 -8.02
C ASP A 18 -8.20 5.48 -6.99
N ARG A 19 -8.58 4.84 -5.88
CA ARG A 19 -7.74 4.18 -4.86
C ARG A 19 -8.48 2.97 -4.32
N ILE A 20 -7.75 1.91 -3.97
CA ILE A 20 -8.29 0.72 -3.32
C ILE A 20 -7.64 0.56 -1.95
N ASP A 21 -8.46 0.42 -0.91
CA ASP A 21 -7.96 0.12 0.43
C ASP A 21 -7.71 -1.39 0.55
N HIS A 22 -6.53 -1.74 1.07
CA HIS A 22 -5.90 -3.06 1.05
C HIS A 22 -5.62 -3.58 -0.37
N GLY A 23 -6.62 -4.15 -1.04
CA GLY A 23 -6.50 -4.70 -2.41
C GLY A 23 -5.46 -5.81 -2.61
N VAL A 24 -4.86 -6.33 -1.53
CA VAL A 24 -3.69 -7.24 -1.56
C VAL A 24 -3.95 -8.54 -2.32
N ARG A 25 -5.19 -9.03 -2.31
CA ARG A 25 -5.62 -10.23 -3.03
C ARG A 25 -5.66 -10.05 -4.55
N ALA A 26 -5.47 -8.83 -5.07
CA ALA A 26 -5.28 -8.60 -6.50
C ALA A 26 -4.07 -9.38 -7.07
N ILE A 27 -3.09 -9.72 -6.23
CA ILE A 27 -1.93 -10.55 -6.61
C ILE A 27 -2.33 -11.93 -7.17
N GLU A 28 -3.52 -12.43 -6.83
CA GLU A 28 -4.04 -13.72 -7.29
C GLU A 28 -4.42 -13.70 -8.79
N GLU A 29 -4.54 -12.51 -9.41
CA GLU A 29 -4.90 -12.34 -10.81
C GLU A 29 -3.90 -11.42 -11.55
N PRO A 30 -2.96 -11.97 -12.34
CA PRO A 30 -1.92 -11.16 -13.01
C PRO A 30 -2.45 -10.02 -13.86
N ALA A 31 -3.56 -10.23 -14.59
CA ALA A 31 -4.18 -9.19 -15.42
C ALA A 31 -4.70 -8.00 -14.61
N LEU A 32 -5.11 -8.23 -13.35
CA LEU A 32 -5.54 -7.17 -12.46
C LEU A 32 -4.35 -6.39 -11.89
N VAL A 33 -3.25 -7.07 -11.56
CA VAL A 33 -1.98 -6.42 -11.19
C VAL A 33 -1.50 -5.50 -12.32
N ASP A 34 -1.51 -5.99 -13.55
CA ASP A 34 -1.15 -5.20 -14.74
C ASP A 34 -2.05 -3.98 -14.89
N LEU A 35 -3.37 -4.14 -14.71
CA LEU A 35 -4.33 -3.04 -14.76
C LEU A 35 -4.04 -1.98 -13.70
N LEU A 36 -3.81 -2.39 -12.45
CA LEU A 36 -3.48 -1.50 -11.33
C LEU A 36 -2.20 -0.71 -11.60
N ALA A 37 -1.15 -1.38 -12.09
CA ALA A 37 0.12 -0.75 -12.44
C ALA A 37 -0.03 0.23 -13.61
N GLN A 38 -0.66 -0.20 -14.71
CA GLN A 38 -0.85 0.62 -15.91
C GLN A 38 -1.69 1.87 -15.64
N ARG A 39 -2.78 1.73 -14.87
CA ARG A 39 -3.64 2.86 -14.48
C ARG A 39 -3.10 3.65 -13.29
N ARG A 40 -2.02 3.19 -12.66
CA ARG A 40 -1.46 3.74 -11.43
C ARG A 40 -2.49 3.90 -10.31
N ILE A 41 -3.36 2.91 -10.12
CA ILE A 41 -4.34 2.91 -9.03
C ILE A 41 -3.64 2.46 -7.75
N PRO A 42 -3.51 3.33 -6.73
CA PRO A 42 -2.79 3.01 -5.51
C PRO A 42 -3.56 2.04 -4.61
N LEU A 43 -2.81 1.14 -3.96
CA LEU A 43 -3.29 0.28 -2.90
C LEU A 43 -2.85 0.84 -1.53
N GLY A 44 -3.81 1.18 -0.68
CA GLY A 44 -3.58 1.56 0.71
C GLY A 44 -3.47 0.32 1.58
N VAL A 45 -2.27 -0.24 1.73
CA VAL A 45 -2.08 -1.56 2.34
C VAL A 45 -1.88 -1.45 3.84
N CYS A 46 -2.54 -2.33 4.61
CA CYS A 46 -2.41 -2.41 6.07
C CYS A 46 -1.82 -3.78 6.47
N PRO A 47 -0.49 -4.00 6.35
CA PRO A 47 0.10 -5.33 6.47
C PRO A 47 -0.19 -6.01 7.82
N ILE A 48 -0.08 -5.26 8.92
CA ILE A 48 -0.35 -5.79 10.26
C ILE A 48 -1.82 -6.20 10.43
N SER A 49 -2.76 -5.40 9.89
CA SER A 49 -4.19 -5.75 9.85
C SER A 49 -4.43 -7.02 9.03
N ASN A 50 -3.83 -7.11 7.84
CA ASN A 50 -3.96 -8.27 6.97
C ASN A 50 -3.47 -9.57 7.61
N ILE A 51 -2.43 -9.52 8.46
CA ILE A 51 -2.00 -10.69 9.26
C ILE A 51 -2.98 -10.95 10.41
N ALA A 52 -3.35 -9.93 11.17
CA ALA A 52 -4.22 -10.05 12.33
C ALA A 52 -5.61 -10.61 11.99
N LEU A 53 -6.13 -10.28 10.80
CA LEU A 53 -7.42 -10.74 10.28
C LEU A 53 -7.32 -12.05 9.49
N GLY A 54 -6.11 -12.64 9.39
CA GLY A 54 -5.89 -13.93 8.73
C GLY A 54 -5.99 -13.90 7.21
N VAL A 55 -5.86 -12.73 6.58
CA VAL A 55 -5.79 -12.61 5.11
C VAL A 55 -4.50 -13.23 4.59
N TYR A 56 -3.39 -12.99 5.29
CA TYR A 56 -2.12 -13.68 5.08
C TYR A 56 -1.59 -14.23 6.41
N PRO A 57 -0.88 -15.37 6.41
CA PRO A 57 -0.38 -16.00 7.63
C PRO A 57 0.81 -15.26 8.26
N SER A 58 1.62 -14.55 7.46
CA SER A 58 2.81 -13.84 7.93
C SER A 58 3.19 -12.70 6.99
N LEU A 59 4.01 -11.75 7.46
CA LEU A 59 4.57 -10.70 6.59
C LEU A 59 5.44 -11.29 5.48
N ALA A 60 6.18 -12.38 5.74
CA ALA A 60 7.02 -13.02 4.73
C ALA A 60 6.22 -13.56 3.53
N GLU A 61 4.95 -13.91 3.76
CA GLU A 61 4.01 -14.39 2.74
C GLU A 61 3.09 -13.27 2.21
N HIS A 62 3.24 -12.04 2.71
CA HIS A 62 2.41 -10.92 2.33
C HIS A 62 2.83 -10.34 0.96
N PRO A 63 1.91 -10.06 0.03
CA PRO A 63 2.24 -9.76 -1.38
C PRO A 63 2.66 -8.31 -1.63
N ILE A 64 2.73 -7.46 -0.60
CA ILE A 64 3.01 -6.02 -0.76
C ILE A 64 4.29 -5.75 -1.55
N ASP A 65 5.36 -6.50 -1.30
CA ASP A 65 6.62 -6.33 -2.03
C ASP A 65 6.52 -6.82 -3.48
N ALA A 66 5.77 -7.90 -3.73
CA ALA A 66 5.53 -8.40 -5.08
C ALA A 66 4.69 -7.40 -5.91
N LEU A 67 3.62 -6.85 -5.33
CA LEU A 67 2.79 -5.81 -5.94
C LEU A 67 3.61 -4.56 -6.27
N ARG A 68 4.42 -4.09 -5.31
CA ARG A 68 5.34 -2.96 -5.50
C ARG A 68 6.32 -3.21 -6.64
N LYS A 69 6.97 -4.39 -6.66
CA LYS A 69 7.92 -4.78 -7.72
C LYS A 69 7.26 -4.93 -9.09
N ALA A 70 5.97 -5.25 -9.14
CA ALA A 70 5.17 -5.26 -10.36
C ALA A 70 4.75 -3.85 -10.83
N GLY A 71 5.13 -2.79 -10.12
CA GLY A 71 4.83 -1.40 -10.49
C GLY A 71 3.48 -0.89 -9.98
N VAL A 72 2.76 -1.67 -9.16
CA VAL A 72 1.56 -1.20 -8.48
C VAL A 72 1.96 -0.16 -7.44
N PRO A 73 1.37 1.05 -7.42
CA PRO A 73 1.62 2.01 -6.35
C PRO A 73 1.05 1.46 -5.05
N VAL A 74 1.88 1.27 -4.02
CA VAL A 74 1.43 0.81 -2.70
C VAL A 74 1.89 1.77 -1.61
N SER A 75 1.06 1.94 -0.58
CA SER A 75 1.42 2.64 0.66
C SER A 75 1.22 1.75 1.88
N ILE A 76 1.90 2.07 2.98
CA ILE A 76 1.68 1.43 4.28
C ILE A 76 0.73 2.30 5.12
N ASN A 77 -0.27 1.64 5.72
CA ASN A 77 -1.30 2.21 6.57
C ASN A 77 -1.51 1.28 7.79
N THR A 78 -2.18 1.79 8.83
CA THR A 78 -2.36 1.07 10.11
C THR A 78 -3.71 0.39 10.29
N ASP A 79 -4.71 0.77 9.50
CA ASP A 79 -6.11 0.42 9.76
C ASP A 79 -6.57 0.96 11.14
N ASP A 80 -6.91 0.08 12.09
CA ASP A 80 -7.28 0.40 13.47
C ASP A 80 -6.11 0.20 14.46
N PRO A 81 -5.14 1.15 14.58
CA PRO A 81 -3.91 0.96 15.35
C PRO A 81 -4.15 0.66 16.84
N ALA A 82 -5.21 1.22 17.43
CA ALA A 82 -5.55 0.99 18.84
C ALA A 82 -6.04 -0.45 19.10
N LEU A 83 -6.79 -1.03 18.15
CA LEU A 83 -7.27 -2.42 18.24
C LEU A 83 -6.16 -3.41 17.91
N LEU A 84 -5.31 -3.06 16.95
CA LEU A 84 -4.23 -3.90 16.45
C LEU A 84 -2.93 -3.80 17.26
N GLY A 85 -2.85 -2.87 18.22
CA GLY A 85 -1.67 -2.66 19.04
C GLY A 85 -0.43 -2.27 18.22
N THR A 86 -0.60 -1.49 17.15
CA THR A 86 0.47 -1.12 16.23
C THR A 86 0.54 0.40 16.01
N THR A 87 1.64 0.86 15.44
CA THR A 87 1.80 2.23 14.95
C THR A 87 2.20 2.21 13.48
N LEU A 88 2.20 3.39 12.85
CA LEU A 88 2.65 3.50 11.47
C LEU A 88 4.14 3.15 11.37
N GLU A 89 4.95 3.67 12.27
CA GLU A 89 6.40 3.41 12.35
C GLU A 89 6.69 1.93 12.55
N ALA A 90 5.94 1.25 13.43
CA ALA A 90 6.08 -0.19 13.65
C ALA A 90 5.73 -1.00 12.39
N SER A 91 4.69 -0.58 11.65
CA SER A 91 4.30 -1.24 10.39
C SER A 91 5.36 -1.06 9.31
N TYR A 92 5.94 0.14 9.18
CA TYR A 92 7.07 0.40 8.29
C TYR A 92 8.30 -0.44 8.68
N ALA A 93 8.68 -0.44 9.96
CA ALA A 93 9.84 -1.17 10.45
C ALA A 93 9.71 -2.68 10.21
N ALA A 94 8.56 -3.27 10.52
CA ALA A 94 8.31 -4.71 10.33
C ALA A 94 8.38 -5.12 8.85
N CYS A 95 7.82 -4.31 7.95
CA CYS A 95 7.92 -4.58 6.52
C CYS A 95 9.35 -4.37 6.00
N ALA A 96 10.04 -3.32 6.45
CA ALA A 96 11.42 -3.04 6.05
C ALA A 96 12.37 -4.17 6.44
N GLU A 97 12.24 -4.68 7.65
CA GLU A 97 13.00 -5.84 8.14
C GLU A 97 12.67 -7.10 7.32
N THR A 98 11.38 -7.38 7.10
CA THR A 98 10.94 -8.60 6.40
C THR A 98 11.37 -8.64 4.94
N PHE A 99 11.27 -7.51 4.23
CA PHE A 99 11.52 -7.43 2.79
C PHE A 99 12.87 -6.81 2.42
N ALA A 100 13.72 -6.54 3.43
CA ALA A 100 15.01 -5.86 3.29
C ALA A 100 14.90 -4.53 2.52
N TRP A 101 13.88 -3.73 2.82
CA TRP A 101 13.70 -2.42 2.20
C TRP A 101 14.69 -1.40 2.74
N ASP A 102 15.30 -0.67 1.81
CA ASP A 102 16.17 0.45 2.11
C ASP A 102 15.38 1.76 2.28
N SER A 103 16.07 2.82 2.71
CA SER A 103 15.48 4.15 2.90
C SER A 103 14.87 4.71 1.61
N GLU A 104 15.40 4.35 0.43
CA GLU A 104 14.80 4.73 -0.85
C GLU A 104 13.42 4.12 -1.01
N THR A 105 13.28 2.82 -0.79
CA THR A 105 12.01 2.12 -0.88
C THR A 105 11.01 2.68 0.14
N ILE A 106 11.44 2.94 1.37
CA ILE A 106 10.60 3.56 2.40
C ILE A 106 10.12 4.95 1.96
N ARG A 107 11.01 5.76 1.37
CA ARG A 107 10.65 7.08 0.84
C ARG A 107 9.62 6.97 -0.29
N GLN A 108 9.76 5.99 -1.18
CA GLN A 108 8.81 5.77 -2.28
C GLN A 108 7.43 5.34 -1.80
N LEU A 109 7.36 4.50 -0.77
CA LEU A 109 6.10 4.10 -0.13
C LEU A 109 5.40 5.30 0.52
N ALA A 110 6.17 6.14 1.23
CA ALA A 110 5.65 7.37 1.82
C ALA A 110 5.20 8.37 0.73
N ALA A 111 5.98 8.55 -0.34
CA ALA A 111 5.60 9.42 -1.45
C ALA A 111 4.30 8.94 -2.13
N THR A 112 4.14 7.63 -2.27
CA THR A 112 2.92 7.02 -2.83
C THR A 112 1.68 7.39 -2.01
N SER A 113 1.77 7.37 -0.66
CA SER A 113 0.65 7.77 0.20
C SER A 113 0.28 9.25 0.00
N VAL A 114 1.27 10.13 -0.17
CA VAL A 114 1.06 11.56 -0.42
C VAL A 114 0.40 11.79 -1.78
N HIS A 115 0.90 11.11 -2.82
CA HIS A 115 0.31 11.18 -4.15
C HIS A 115 -1.14 10.67 -4.18
N ALA A 116 -1.41 9.56 -3.48
CA ALA A 116 -2.72 8.92 -3.37
C ALA A 116 -3.69 9.62 -2.41
N SER A 117 -3.22 10.58 -1.60
CA SER A 117 -4.09 11.33 -0.69
C SER A 117 -5.05 12.26 -1.46
N TYR A 118 -6.12 12.70 -0.80
CA TYR A 118 -7.03 13.72 -1.34
C TYR A 118 -6.67 15.14 -0.89
N ALA A 119 -5.43 15.36 -0.43
CA ALA A 119 -4.96 16.68 -0.02
C ALA A 119 -4.82 17.63 -1.22
N ASP A 120 -4.87 18.94 -0.95
CA ASP A 120 -4.64 19.96 -1.97
C ASP A 120 -3.26 19.81 -2.64
N PRO A 121 -3.12 20.14 -3.93
CA PRO A 121 -1.85 20.02 -4.65
C PRO A 121 -0.69 20.75 -3.98
N ALA A 122 -0.94 21.92 -3.38
CA ALA A 122 0.08 22.68 -2.66
C ALA A 122 0.58 21.95 -1.39
N VAL A 123 -0.33 21.26 -0.69
CA VAL A 123 0.02 20.45 0.49
C VAL A 123 0.84 19.24 0.06
N LYS A 124 0.42 18.54 -1.00
CA LYS A 124 1.20 17.42 -1.57
C LYS A 124 2.60 17.87 -1.97
N ALA A 125 2.72 18.97 -2.71
CA ALA A 125 4.01 19.48 -3.17
C ALA A 125 4.96 19.82 -2.01
N ARG A 126 4.44 20.44 -0.95
CA ARG A 126 5.23 20.73 0.27
C ARG A 126 5.73 19.44 0.92
N ILE A 127 4.86 18.47 1.18
CA ILE A 127 5.24 17.22 1.87
C ILE A 127 6.22 16.41 1.00
N LEU A 128 6.04 16.36 -0.31
CA LEU A 128 6.97 15.69 -1.22
C LEU A 128 8.35 16.34 -1.26
N ALA A 129 8.42 17.67 -1.13
CA ALA A 129 9.69 18.38 -1.00
C ALA A 129 10.39 18.04 0.32
N ASP A 130 9.65 18.05 1.44
CA ASP A 130 10.17 17.67 2.76
C ASP A 130 10.70 16.23 2.75
N LEU A 131 9.95 15.31 2.12
CA LEU A 131 10.32 13.91 1.98
C LEU A 131 11.56 13.72 1.11
N THR A 132 11.72 14.49 0.04
CA THR A 132 12.91 14.46 -0.83
C THR A 132 14.17 14.91 -0.06
N ALA A 133 14.02 15.83 0.89
CA ALA A 133 15.12 16.30 1.74
C ALA A 133 15.46 15.34 2.90
N TRP A 134 14.64 14.32 3.16
CA TRP A 134 14.87 13.33 4.22
C TRP A 134 15.99 12.35 3.86
N GLN A 135 16.96 12.20 4.78
CA GLN A 135 18.20 11.42 4.57
C GLN A 135 18.29 10.10 5.35
N GLY A 136 17.24 9.70 6.08
CA GLY A 136 17.31 8.58 7.03
C GLY A 136 17.35 9.07 8.45
#